data_AF-A0AAD5PDP8-F1
#
_entry.id   AF-A0AAD5PDP8-F1
#
_cell.length_a   1.000
_cell.length_b   1.000
_cell.length_c   1.000
_cell.angle_alpha   90.00
_cell.angle_beta   90.00
_cell.angle_gamma   90.00
#
_symmetry.space_group_name_H-M   'P 1'
#
loop_
_entity.id
_entity.type
_entity.pdbx_description
1 polymer ?
#
loop_
_entity_poly.entity_id
_entity_poly.type
_entity_poly.pdbx_seq_one_letter_code
_entity_poly.pdbx_strand_id
1 'polypeptide(L)'
;MYLILFLCFCLCTLTLLSILAKWIQFLRTSVLPYGKLNNTAEKPQSRSGQWLAQWTVPKSWFSHFYIVGLALAMGNAFEIGLFFQYHIRGPIMTLLYTLDTPQGSDTMAAQDCLVALMLFIIHLARRVYESLCIERPSPQARMHISHYLTGLGFYGAMVFATWVEGAANLGVWDMNKMIELKTSMTTNNNNDYYTLNHLDSERMAPTIRATLAIPLFLYAANHQHTCHHILGSLRENGSGYQIPRGDWFESIVVPHYLADILIYLAFNLLCGFQNKVFLCGLVWTLINLSITASETEQWYQKTFGDEYKKTYPKKRWIILPWVY
;
A
#
# COMPACT_ATOMS: atom_id res chain seq x y z
N MET A 1 -8.17 19.32 -9.83
CA MET A 1 -7.40 18.13 -10.27
C MET A 1 -5.86 18.29 -10.19
N TYR A 2 -5.26 19.13 -9.35
CA TYR A 2 -3.79 19.27 -9.30
C TYR A 2 -3.14 18.22 -8.41
N LEU A 3 -3.70 17.95 -7.22
CA LEU A 3 -3.13 16.99 -6.27
C LEU A 3 -3.18 15.56 -6.80
N ILE A 4 -4.31 15.13 -7.37
CA ILE A 4 -4.47 13.79 -7.96
C ILE A 4 -3.42 13.56 -9.05
N LEU A 5 -3.26 14.51 -9.97
CA LEU A 5 -2.26 14.41 -11.05
C LEU A 5 -0.84 14.36 -10.50
N PHE A 6 -0.52 15.20 -9.51
CA PHE A 6 0.79 15.23 -8.88
C PHE A 6 1.12 13.89 -8.20
N LEU A 7 0.16 13.30 -7.46
CA LEU A 7 0.34 11.99 -6.83
C LEU A 7 0.53 10.89 -7.87
N CYS A 8 -0.29 10.86 -8.92
CA CYS A 8 -0.14 9.90 -10.01
C CYS A 8 1.21 10.03 -10.72
N PHE A 9 1.64 11.26 -11.01
CA PHE A 9 2.94 11.55 -11.61
C PHE A 9 4.10 11.05 -10.74
N CYS A 10 4.05 11.33 -9.42
CA CYS A 10 5.05 10.84 -8.47
C CYS A 10 5.11 9.31 -8.46
N LEU A 11 3.96 8.62 -8.38
CA LEU A 11 3.89 7.16 -8.37
C LEU A 11 4.38 6.52 -9.68
N CYS A 12 4.01 7.10 -10.82
CA CYS A 12 4.50 6.64 -12.13
C CYS A 12 6.01 6.85 -12.27
N THR A 13 6.52 8.00 -11.82
CA THR A 13 7.95 8.31 -11.83
C THR A 13 8.72 7.34 -10.93
N LEU A 14 8.24 7.09 -9.70
CA LEU A 14 8.83 6.10 -8.81
C LEU A 14 8.86 4.72 -9.48
N THR A 15 7.74 4.30 -10.08
CA THR A 15 7.64 3.02 -10.80
C THR A 15 8.70 2.91 -11.89
N LEU A 16 8.82 3.93 -12.75
CA LEU A 16 9.85 3.97 -13.79
C LEU A 16 11.26 3.92 -13.19
N LEU A 17 11.54 4.68 -12.13
CA LEU A 17 12.83 4.69 -11.46
C LEU A 17 13.17 3.32 -10.85
N SER A 18 12.20 2.58 -10.31
CA SER A 18 12.42 1.23 -9.78
C SER A 18 12.82 0.24 -10.86
N ILE A 19 12.18 0.33 -12.04
CA ILE A 19 12.53 -0.47 -13.22
C ILE A 19 13.93 -0.10 -13.68
N LEU A 20 14.21 1.19 -13.88
CA LEU A 20 15.53 1.67 -14.31
C LEU A 20 16.62 1.26 -13.32
N ALA A 21 16.37 1.31 -12.01
CA ALA A 21 17.32 0.88 -10.99
C ALA A 21 17.70 -0.61 -11.12
N LYS A 22 16.78 -1.47 -11.57
CA LYS A 22 17.06 -2.89 -11.84
C LYS A 22 17.94 -3.10 -13.07
N TRP A 23 17.75 -2.29 -14.11
CA TRP A 23 18.48 -2.42 -15.38
C TRP A 23 19.83 -1.72 -15.40
N ILE A 24 19.97 -0.62 -14.65
CA ILE A 24 21.22 0.15 -14.59
C ILE A 24 22.12 -0.42 -13.49
N GLN A 25 23.21 -1.07 -13.92
CA GLN A 25 24.19 -1.71 -13.03
C GLN A 25 24.66 -0.81 -11.87
N PHE A 26 24.89 0.46 -12.15
CA PHE A 26 25.30 1.46 -11.15
C PHE A 26 24.27 1.57 -10.01
N LEU A 27 22.99 1.76 -10.35
CA LEU A 27 21.91 1.87 -9.36
C LEU A 27 21.61 0.53 -8.68
N ARG A 28 21.67 -0.57 -9.44
CA ARG A 28 21.45 -1.93 -8.94
C ARG A 28 22.42 -2.33 -7.84
N THR A 29 23.67 -1.86 -7.91
CA THR A 29 24.71 -2.20 -6.92
C THR A 29 24.80 -1.19 -5.78
N SER A 30 24.43 0.07 -6.02
CA SER A 30 24.53 1.13 -5.03
C SER A 30 23.26 1.37 -4.20
N VAL A 31 22.07 1.14 -4.76
CA VAL A 31 20.80 1.60 -4.17
C VAL A 31 19.89 0.45 -3.74
N LEU A 32 19.68 -0.53 -4.62
CA LEU A 32 18.73 -1.64 -4.39
C LEU A 32 19.10 -2.60 -3.25
N PRO A 33 20.37 -2.94 -2.99
CA PRO A 33 20.68 -3.93 -1.96
C PRO A 33 20.43 -3.38 -0.55
N TYR A 34 19.51 -3.99 0.20
CA TYR A 34 19.27 -3.65 1.60
C TYR A 34 19.07 -4.87 2.49
N GLY A 35 19.26 -4.68 3.80
CA GLY A 35 19.13 -5.72 4.81
C GLY A 35 19.92 -6.98 4.45
N LYS A 36 19.23 -8.13 4.38
CA LYS A 36 19.85 -9.43 4.05
C LYS A 36 20.41 -9.51 2.63
N LEU A 37 19.82 -8.77 1.69
CA LEU A 37 20.20 -8.82 0.27
C LEU A 37 21.58 -8.19 0.04
N ASN A 38 21.98 -7.23 0.87
CA ASN A 38 23.28 -6.57 0.79
C ASN A 38 24.47 -7.52 1.03
N ASN A 39 24.26 -8.69 1.65
CA ASN A 39 25.33 -9.65 1.92
C ASN A 39 25.74 -10.44 0.68
N THR A 40 24.81 -10.65 -0.26
CA THR A 40 25.03 -11.47 -1.47
C THR A 40 25.00 -10.65 -2.76
N ALA A 41 24.70 -9.36 -2.66
CA ALA A 41 24.64 -8.43 -3.79
C ALA A 41 26.05 -8.05 -4.27
N GLU A 42 26.15 -7.80 -5.57
CA GLU A 42 27.35 -7.21 -6.18
C GLU A 42 27.63 -5.84 -5.58
N LYS A 43 28.88 -5.58 -5.22
CA LYS A 43 29.31 -4.29 -4.65
C LYS A 43 29.63 -3.28 -5.75
N PRO A 44 29.37 -1.98 -5.52
CA PRO A 44 29.69 -0.96 -6.50
C PRO A 44 31.20 -0.86 -6.72
N GLN A 45 31.61 -0.91 -8.00
CA GLN A 45 33.03 -0.84 -8.39
C GLN A 45 33.54 0.61 -8.49
N SER A 46 32.66 1.57 -8.76
CA SER A 46 33.01 2.98 -8.92
C SER A 46 33.04 3.73 -7.59
N ARG A 47 33.93 4.73 -7.47
CA ARG A 47 34.03 5.59 -6.27
C ARG A 47 32.73 6.33 -5.96
N SER A 48 32.06 6.84 -6.99
CA SER A 48 30.75 7.49 -6.87
C SER A 48 29.66 6.52 -6.41
N GLY A 49 29.68 5.27 -6.89
CA GLY A 49 28.73 4.23 -6.49
C GLY A 49 28.92 3.79 -5.05
N GLN A 50 30.18 3.69 -4.59
CA GLN A 50 30.50 3.40 -3.20
C GLN A 50 30.07 4.53 -2.27
N TRP A 51 30.31 5.79 -2.66
CA TRP A 51 29.86 6.95 -1.91
C TRP A 51 28.33 7.00 -1.81
N LEU A 52 27.62 6.75 -2.91
CA LEU A 52 26.15 6.70 -2.92
C LEU A 52 25.61 5.59 -2.00
N ALA A 53 26.23 4.41 -2.03
CA ALA A 53 25.81 3.27 -1.21
C ALA A 53 25.94 3.50 0.31
N GLN A 54 26.65 4.55 0.75
CA GLN A 54 26.79 4.88 2.17
C GLN A 54 25.54 5.55 2.75
N TRP A 55 24.66 6.09 1.90
CA TRP A 55 23.47 6.83 2.31
C TRP A 55 22.39 5.89 2.81
N THR A 56 22.57 5.41 4.04
CA THR A 56 21.72 4.39 4.65
C THR A 56 21.17 4.79 6.00
N VAL A 57 19.97 4.30 6.29
CA VAL A 57 19.28 4.43 7.57
C VAL A 57 19.08 3.04 8.19
N PRO A 58 18.86 2.94 9.52
CA PRO A 58 18.50 1.67 10.15
C PRO A 58 17.27 1.05 9.48
N LYS A 59 17.29 -0.26 9.22
CA LYS A 59 16.13 -0.95 8.64
C LYS A 59 14.91 -0.91 9.59
N SER A 60 15.12 -0.81 10.90
CA SER A 60 14.03 -0.65 11.87
C SER A 60 13.16 0.58 11.62
N TRP A 61 13.68 1.61 10.92
CA TRP A 61 12.90 2.79 10.53
C TRP A 61 11.79 2.49 9.52
N PHE A 62 11.72 1.27 9.00
CA PHE A 62 10.57 0.79 8.23
C PHE A 62 9.24 0.93 9.00
N SER A 63 9.27 0.84 10.34
CA SER A 63 8.08 1.10 11.17
C SER A 63 7.55 2.53 11.06
N HIS A 64 8.43 3.51 10.78
CA HIS A 64 8.03 4.92 10.65
C HIS A 64 7.02 5.12 9.52
N PHE A 65 7.09 4.33 8.45
CA PHE A 65 6.15 4.42 7.33
C PHE A 65 4.72 4.24 7.79
N TYR A 66 4.50 3.22 8.62
CA TYR A 66 3.19 2.87 9.13
C TYR A 66 2.75 3.80 10.25
N ILE A 67 3.67 4.24 11.12
CA ILE A 67 3.34 5.17 12.22
C ILE A 67 2.91 6.53 11.65
N VAL A 68 3.72 7.09 10.75
CA VAL A 68 3.41 8.39 10.11
C VAL A 68 2.15 8.25 9.24
N GLY A 69 2.02 7.16 8.48
CA GLY A 69 0.83 6.88 7.70
C GLY A 69 -0.43 6.77 8.56
N LEU A 70 -0.38 6.05 9.69
CA LEU A 70 -1.52 5.90 10.61
C LEU A 70 -1.91 7.24 11.23
N ALA A 71 -0.92 8.00 11.70
CA ALA A 71 -1.16 9.33 12.26
C ALA A 71 -1.82 10.26 11.23
N LEU A 72 -1.34 10.24 9.98
CA LEU A 72 -1.94 11.01 8.88
C LEU A 72 -3.36 10.53 8.58
N ALA A 73 -3.61 9.23 8.49
CA ALA A 73 -4.93 8.66 8.21
C ALA A 73 -5.95 8.99 9.31
N MET A 74 -5.55 8.86 10.58
CA MET A 74 -6.38 9.25 11.72
C MET A 74 -6.66 10.76 11.71
N GLY A 75 -5.66 11.59 11.38
CA GLY A 75 -5.84 13.04 11.23
C GLY A 75 -6.85 13.40 10.14
N ASN A 76 -6.76 12.74 8.97
CA ASN A 76 -7.72 12.94 7.88
C ASN A 76 -9.14 12.49 8.28
N ALA A 77 -9.27 11.33 8.94
CA ALA A 77 -10.56 10.85 9.44
C ALA A 77 -11.18 11.80 10.46
N PHE A 78 -10.36 12.35 11.36
CA PHE A 78 -10.79 13.35 12.34
C PHE A 78 -11.25 14.65 11.66
N GLU A 79 -10.48 15.17 10.70
CA GLU A 79 -10.88 16.37 9.95
C GLU A 79 -12.18 16.17 9.17
N ILE A 80 -12.34 15.03 8.47
CA ILE A 80 -13.59 14.71 7.75
C ILE A 80 -14.76 14.60 8.73
N GLY A 81 -14.56 13.99 9.89
CA GLY A 81 -15.58 13.91 10.95
C GLY A 81 -15.98 15.29 11.50
N LEU A 82 -15.01 16.16 11.78
CA LEU A 82 -15.28 17.54 12.19
C LEU A 82 -16.02 18.32 11.11
N PHE A 83 -15.64 18.14 9.84
CA PHE A 83 -16.31 18.78 8.72
C PHE A 83 -17.76 18.32 8.61
N PHE A 84 -18.04 17.02 8.76
CA PHE A 84 -19.41 16.51 8.70
C PHE A 84 -20.30 16.95 9.87
N GLN A 85 -19.74 17.01 11.08
CA GLN A 85 -20.50 17.36 12.28
C GLN A 85 -20.68 18.87 12.46
N TYR A 86 -19.62 19.64 12.20
CA TYR A 86 -19.54 21.07 12.56
C TYR A 86 -19.26 21.99 11.38
N HIS A 87 -19.02 21.45 10.18
CA HIS A 87 -18.73 22.21 8.95
C HIS A 87 -17.44 23.03 9.05
N ILE A 88 -16.53 22.61 9.92
CA ILE A 88 -15.21 23.18 10.10
C ILE A 88 -14.23 22.43 9.19
N ARG A 89 -13.59 23.15 8.27
CA ARG A 89 -12.48 22.58 7.49
C ARG A 89 -11.23 22.57 8.36
N GLY A 90 -10.63 21.39 8.54
CA GLY A 90 -9.32 21.28 9.15
C GLY A 90 -8.21 21.80 8.23
N PRO A 91 -6.94 21.80 8.68
CA PRO A 91 -5.82 22.30 7.90
C PRO A 91 -5.62 21.56 6.57
N ILE A 92 -5.79 20.23 6.53
CA ILE A 92 -5.61 19.45 5.29
C ILE A 92 -6.73 19.78 4.30
N MET A 93 -7.99 19.78 4.75
CA MET A 93 -9.13 20.12 3.88
C MET A 93 -9.07 21.58 3.41
N THR A 94 -8.58 22.50 4.25
CA THR A 94 -8.38 23.91 3.89
C THR A 94 -7.28 24.06 2.84
N LEU A 95 -6.17 23.33 2.98
CA LEU A 95 -5.10 23.33 1.99
C LEU A 95 -5.60 22.79 0.64
N LEU A 96 -6.38 21.71 0.65
CA LEU A 96 -6.98 21.15 -0.56
C LEU A 96 -7.97 22.14 -1.21
N TYR A 97 -8.84 22.77 -0.40
CA TYR A 97 -9.80 23.76 -0.88
C TYR A 97 -9.12 24.96 -1.55
N THR A 98 -8.00 25.43 -1.00
CA THR A 98 -7.29 26.63 -1.48
C THR A 98 -6.40 26.35 -2.68
N LEU A 99 -5.76 25.17 -2.75
CA LEU A 99 -4.76 24.85 -3.77
C LEU A 99 -5.31 24.00 -4.93
N ASP A 100 -6.51 23.46 -4.82
CA ASP A 100 -7.07 22.56 -5.81
C ASP A 100 -8.52 22.90 -6.19
N THR A 101 -9.02 22.26 -7.24
CA THR A 101 -10.33 22.46 -7.84
C THR A 101 -11.17 21.18 -7.77
N PRO A 102 -12.52 21.29 -7.74
CA PRO A 102 -13.40 20.13 -7.66
C PRO A 102 -13.36 19.23 -8.91
N GLN A 103 -12.84 19.73 -10.04
CA GLN A 103 -12.74 18.98 -11.28
C GLN A 103 -11.93 17.70 -11.08
N GLY A 104 -12.53 16.55 -11.42
CA GLY A 104 -11.92 15.22 -11.30
C GLY A 104 -11.86 14.66 -9.88
N SER A 105 -12.46 15.36 -8.90
CA SER A 105 -12.56 14.93 -7.50
C SER A 105 -13.98 14.48 -7.13
N ASP A 106 -14.80 14.16 -8.14
CA ASP A 106 -16.18 13.69 -8.06
C ASP A 106 -16.34 12.25 -8.57
N THR A 107 -15.23 11.56 -8.87
CA THR A 107 -15.24 10.20 -9.41
C THR A 107 -15.67 9.17 -8.36
N MET A 108 -15.39 9.43 -7.07
CA MET A 108 -15.69 8.51 -5.97
C MET A 108 -16.85 8.98 -5.11
N ALA A 109 -17.73 8.04 -4.75
CA ALA A 109 -18.81 8.29 -3.81
C ALA A 109 -18.24 8.52 -2.39
N ALA A 110 -18.87 9.41 -1.62
CA ALA A 110 -18.44 9.72 -0.26
C ALA A 110 -18.36 8.47 0.64
N GLN A 111 -19.31 7.55 0.50
CA GLN A 111 -19.34 6.31 1.27
C GLN A 111 -18.14 5.40 0.98
N ASP A 112 -17.79 5.24 -0.31
CA ASP A 112 -16.62 4.46 -0.74
C ASP A 112 -15.33 5.07 -0.15
N CYS A 113 -15.22 6.40 -0.13
CA CYS A 113 -14.08 7.09 0.48
C CYS A 113 -13.95 6.82 1.99
N LEU A 114 -15.07 6.86 2.73
CA LEU A 114 -15.08 6.60 4.16
C LEU A 114 -14.73 5.14 4.48
N VAL A 115 -15.27 4.20 3.71
CA VAL A 115 -14.95 2.77 3.84
C VAL A 115 -13.47 2.53 3.51
N ALA A 116 -12.96 3.11 2.43
CA ALA A 116 -11.55 3.00 2.06
C ALA A 116 -10.63 3.56 3.15
N LEU A 117 -10.93 4.73 3.70
CA LEU A 117 -10.16 5.34 4.77
C LEU A 117 -10.19 4.48 6.05
N MET A 118 -11.35 3.93 6.41
CA MET A 118 -11.49 3.05 7.56
C MET A 118 -10.68 1.75 7.40
N LEU A 119 -10.80 1.06 6.25
CA LEU A 119 -10.01 -0.13 5.97
C LEU A 119 -8.50 0.16 5.92
N PHE A 120 -8.10 1.33 5.42
CA PHE A 120 -6.69 1.71 5.37
C PHE A 120 -6.14 2.03 6.77
N ILE A 121 -6.94 2.63 7.67
CA ILE A 121 -6.59 2.79 9.09
C ILE A 121 -6.40 1.42 9.74
N ILE A 122 -7.30 0.45 9.51
CA ILE A 122 -7.17 -0.92 10.03
C ILE A 122 -5.88 -1.57 9.50
N HIS A 123 -5.62 -1.45 8.19
CA HIS A 123 -4.39 -1.95 7.58
C HIS A 123 -3.15 -1.35 8.25
N LEU A 124 -3.09 -0.03 8.37
CA LEU A 124 -1.96 0.68 8.96
C LEU A 124 -1.77 0.35 10.44
N ALA A 125 -2.84 0.31 11.23
CA ALA A 125 -2.80 -0.05 12.64
C ALA A 125 -2.22 -1.46 12.84
N ARG A 126 -2.68 -2.42 12.04
CA ARG A 126 -2.11 -3.78 12.04
C ARG A 126 -0.63 -3.77 11.62
N ARG A 127 -0.25 -3.05 10.56
CA ARG A 127 1.16 -2.97 10.13
C ARG A 127 2.05 -2.29 11.16
N VAL A 128 1.56 -1.27 11.88
CA VAL A 128 2.26 -0.67 13.03
C VAL A 128 2.52 -1.74 14.08
N TYR A 129 1.47 -2.45 14.52
CA TYR A 129 1.59 -3.52 15.49
C TYR A 129 2.59 -4.60 15.05
N GLU A 130 2.45 -5.11 13.84
CA GLU A 130 3.37 -6.11 13.29
C GLU A 130 4.81 -5.61 13.26
N SER A 131 5.05 -4.38 12.79
CA SER A 131 6.40 -3.81 12.65
C SER A 131 7.10 -3.54 13.99
N LEU A 132 6.34 -3.32 15.06
CA LEU A 132 6.87 -3.01 16.39
C LEU A 132 6.94 -4.24 17.31
N CYS A 133 6.00 -5.17 17.17
CA CYS A 133 5.82 -6.27 18.11
C CYS A 133 6.17 -7.65 17.53
N ILE A 134 6.09 -7.84 16.22
CA ILE A 134 6.28 -9.15 15.56
C ILE A 134 7.57 -9.18 14.75
N GLU A 135 7.80 -8.16 13.92
CA GLU A 135 8.98 -8.08 13.07
C GLU A 135 10.23 -7.86 13.94
N ARG A 136 11.25 -8.69 13.71
CA ARG A 136 12.53 -8.65 14.44
C ARG A 136 13.67 -8.29 13.48
N PRO A 137 13.79 -7.00 13.06
CA PRO A 137 14.89 -6.58 12.20
C PRO A 137 16.23 -6.72 12.93
N SER A 138 17.26 -7.19 12.21
CA SER A 138 18.62 -7.20 12.76
C SER A 138 19.08 -5.75 13.03
N PRO A 139 19.70 -5.46 14.19
CA PRO A 139 20.19 -4.12 14.52
C PRO A 139 21.22 -3.57 13.52
N GLN A 140 21.97 -4.47 12.88
CA GLN A 140 22.97 -4.12 11.86
C GLN A 140 22.36 -3.96 10.47
N ALA A 141 21.09 -4.34 10.26
CA ALA A 141 20.44 -4.23 8.96
C ALA A 141 20.20 -2.76 8.60
N ARG A 142 20.67 -2.37 7.42
CA ARG A 142 20.52 -1.02 6.86
C ARG A 142 19.69 -1.05 5.58
N MET A 143 19.09 0.09 5.24
CA MET A 143 18.43 0.33 3.95
C MET A 143 18.80 1.71 3.41
N HIS A 144 18.85 1.86 2.09
CA HIS A 144 19.17 3.13 1.47
C HIS A 144 18.10 4.19 1.78
N ILE A 145 18.50 5.45 1.94
CA ILE A 145 17.60 6.55 2.29
C ILE A 145 16.52 6.80 1.22
N SER A 146 16.79 6.48 -0.04
CA SER A 146 15.78 6.55 -1.11
C SER A 146 14.59 5.62 -0.84
N HIS A 147 14.84 4.41 -0.34
CA HIS A 147 13.76 3.50 0.06
C HIS A 147 12.98 4.06 1.26
N TYR A 148 13.66 4.77 2.16
CA TYR A 148 13.02 5.44 3.31
C TYR A 148 12.06 6.55 2.85
N LEU A 149 12.53 7.46 2.01
CA LEU A 149 11.72 8.54 1.46
C LEU A 149 10.58 8.02 0.57
N THR A 150 10.86 7.00 -0.24
CA THR A 150 9.85 6.36 -1.10
C THR A 150 8.76 5.71 -0.26
N GLY A 151 9.12 5.01 0.82
CA GLY A 151 8.15 4.39 1.74
C GLY A 151 7.24 5.43 2.39
N LEU A 152 7.80 6.50 2.95
CA LEU A 152 7.02 7.61 3.53
C LEU A 152 6.08 8.26 2.51
N GLY A 153 6.61 8.60 1.33
CA GLY A 153 5.83 9.22 0.26
C GLY A 153 4.70 8.32 -0.24
N PHE A 154 4.98 7.02 -0.40
CA PHE A 154 3.98 6.05 -0.85
C PHE A 154 2.81 5.92 0.13
N TYR A 155 3.08 5.70 1.43
CA TYR A 155 2.00 5.60 2.41
C TYR A 155 1.24 6.92 2.56
N GLY A 156 1.90 8.06 2.49
CA GLY A 156 1.24 9.37 2.44
C GLY A 156 0.29 9.48 1.25
N ALA A 157 0.75 9.12 0.05
CA ALA A 157 -0.07 9.11 -1.16
C ALA A 157 -1.27 8.16 -1.04
N MET A 158 -1.11 6.98 -0.46
CA MET A 158 -2.20 6.02 -0.26
C MET A 158 -3.24 6.51 0.75
N VAL A 159 -2.84 7.26 1.79
CA VAL A 159 -3.82 7.92 2.68
C VAL A 159 -4.68 8.90 1.88
N PHE A 160 -4.08 9.78 1.07
CA PHE A 160 -4.85 10.71 0.25
C PHE A 160 -5.71 10.00 -0.80
N ALA A 161 -5.21 8.90 -1.38
CA ALA A 161 -5.94 8.09 -2.35
C ALA A 161 -7.28 7.60 -1.82
N THR A 162 -7.41 7.38 -0.50
CA THR A 162 -8.67 6.93 0.11
C THR A 162 -9.83 7.89 -0.09
N TRP A 163 -9.59 9.20 -0.29
CA TRP A 163 -10.69 10.17 -0.28
C TRP A 163 -10.56 11.35 -1.26
N VAL A 164 -9.36 11.68 -1.75
CA VAL A 164 -9.14 12.89 -2.58
C VAL A 164 -9.95 12.89 -3.88
N GLU A 165 -10.12 11.71 -4.50
CA GLU A 165 -10.92 11.55 -5.73
C GLU A 165 -12.43 11.59 -5.51
N GLY A 166 -12.87 11.60 -4.24
CA GLY A 166 -14.26 11.88 -3.86
C GLY A 166 -14.40 13.17 -3.06
N ALA A 167 -13.37 14.01 -3.00
CA ALA A 167 -13.36 15.22 -2.18
C ALA A 167 -14.48 16.21 -2.55
N ALA A 168 -14.86 16.30 -3.83
CA ALA A 168 -15.99 17.12 -4.26
C ALA A 168 -17.33 16.56 -3.74
N ASN A 169 -17.48 15.23 -3.76
CA ASN A 169 -18.66 14.54 -3.22
C ASN A 169 -18.70 14.54 -1.68
N LEU A 170 -17.54 14.70 -1.03
CA LEU A 170 -17.44 14.96 0.42
C LEU A 170 -17.78 16.42 0.78
N GLY A 171 -17.99 17.31 -0.20
CA GLY A 171 -18.40 18.69 0.02
C GLY A 171 -17.26 19.68 0.29
N VAL A 172 -16.00 19.33 -0.03
CA VAL A 172 -14.84 20.21 0.20
C VAL A 172 -15.05 21.61 -0.40
N TRP A 173 -15.53 21.66 -1.65
CA TRP A 173 -15.75 22.91 -2.41
C TRP A 173 -17.20 23.38 -2.44
N ASP A 174 -18.19 22.48 -2.38
CA ASP A 174 -19.61 22.82 -2.42
C ASP A 174 -20.36 22.11 -1.29
N MET A 175 -20.75 22.87 -0.26
CA MET A 175 -21.46 22.33 0.90
C MET A 175 -22.91 21.94 0.58
N ASN A 176 -23.50 22.44 -0.52
CA ASN A 176 -24.89 22.11 -0.86
C ASN A 176 -25.04 20.64 -1.28
N LYS A 177 -24.06 20.08 -2.00
CA LYS A 177 -23.99 18.65 -2.33
C LYS A 177 -23.95 17.75 -1.08
N MET A 178 -23.29 18.21 -0.01
CA MET A 178 -23.23 17.48 1.25
C MET A 178 -24.59 17.50 1.97
N ILE A 179 -25.29 18.64 1.94
CA ILE A 179 -26.65 18.76 2.51
C ILE A 179 -27.62 17.84 1.77
N GLU A 180 -27.51 17.71 0.45
CA GLU A 180 -28.29 16.74 -0.33
C GLU A 180 -28.01 15.29 0.09
N LEU A 181 -26.73 14.92 0.28
CA LEU A 181 -26.34 13.60 0.81
C LEU A 181 -26.97 13.32 2.18
N LYS A 182 -26.92 14.27 3.11
CA LYS A 182 -27.49 14.11 4.46
C LYS A 182 -29.02 14.03 4.41
N THR A 183 -29.65 14.82 3.55
CA THR A 183 -31.11 14.79 3.32
C THR A 183 -31.54 13.45 2.74
N SER A 184 -30.78 12.89 1.78
CA SER A 184 -31.07 11.58 1.16
C SER A 184 -30.94 10.39 2.10
N MET A 185 -30.11 10.48 3.14
CA MET A 185 -30.00 9.46 4.20
C MET A 185 -31.16 9.54 5.21
N THR A 186 -31.82 10.69 5.32
CA THR A 186 -32.83 10.97 6.36
C THR A 186 -34.27 10.88 5.82
N THR A 187 -34.47 11.07 4.52
CA THR A 187 -35.80 11.00 3.88
C THR A 187 -36.02 9.67 3.18
N ASN A 188 -36.88 8.83 3.76
CA ASN A 188 -37.43 7.63 3.13
C ASN A 188 -38.83 7.99 2.59
N ASN A 189 -38.90 8.72 1.46
CA ASN A 189 -40.19 9.09 0.86
C ASN A 189 -40.61 8.04 -0.19
N ASN A 190 -41.76 7.40 0.06
CA ASN A 190 -42.29 6.21 -0.62
C ASN A 190 -42.89 6.44 -2.02
N ASN A 191 -42.61 7.53 -2.74
CA ASN A 191 -43.37 7.89 -3.95
C ASN A 191 -42.63 7.78 -5.30
N ASP A 192 -41.57 6.98 -5.36
CA ASP A 192 -40.63 7.02 -6.48
C ASP A 192 -40.41 5.63 -7.14
N TYR A 193 -41.49 4.98 -7.58
CA TYR A 193 -41.42 3.67 -8.25
C TYR A 193 -40.66 3.68 -9.59
N TYR A 194 -40.52 4.84 -10.25
CA TYR A 194 -39.72 4.98 -11.49
C TYR A 194 -38.25 5.34 -11.21
N THR A 195 -37.98 5.99 -10.08
CA THR A 195 -36.62 6.34 -9.62
C THR A 195 -35.93 5.16 -8.94
N LEU A 196 -36.70 4.22 -8.35
CA LEU A 196 -36.17 3.00 -7.72
C LEU A 196 -35.35 2.13 -8.68
N ASN A 197 -35.81 1.89 -9.91
CA ASN A 197 -35.07 1.01 -10.84
C ASN A 197 -33.73 1.61 -11.32
N HIS A 198 -33.61 2.95 -11.36
CA HIS A 198 -32.36 3.61 -11.74
C HIS A 198 -31.41 3.82 -10.55
N LEU A 199 -31.97 4.09 -9.37
CA LEU A 199 -31.26 4.16 -8.09
C LEU A 199 -30.79 2.78 -7.63
N ASP A 200 -31.53 1.71 -7.88
CA ASP A 200 -31.14 0.35 -7.52
C ASP A 200 -29.94 -0.09 -8.36
N SER A 201 -29.87 0.25 -9.65
CA SER A 201 -28.68 -0.02 -10.48
C SER A 201 -27.46 0.81 -10.03
N GLU A 202 -27.64 2.07 -9.64
CA GLU A 202 -26.55 2.93 -9.14
C GLU A 202 -26.12 2.62 -7.69
N ARG A 203 -27.02 2.12 -6.83
CA ARG A 203 -26.72 1.69 -5.45
C ARG A 203 -26.20 0.26 -5.36
N MET A 204 -26.56 -0.59 -6.33
CA MET A 204 -26.15 -1.99 -6.37
C MET A 204 -24.67 -2.14 -6.76
N ALA A 205 -24.14 -1.29 -7.64
CA ALA A 205 -22.72 -1.32 -8.01
C ALA A 205 -21.74 -1.03 -6.84
N PRO A 206 -21.93 0.01 -6.00
CA PRO A 206 -21.17 0.21 -4.76
C PRO A 206 -21.27 -0.96 -3.79
N THR A 207 -22.47 -1.51 -3.61
CA THR A 207 -22.71 -2.62 -2.68
C THR A 207 -22.02 -3.90 -3.13
N ILE A 208 -22.05 -4.23 -4.42
CA ILE A 208 -21.34 -5.39 -4.98
C ILE A 208 -19.82 -5.20 -4.88
N ARG A 209 -19.29 -4.01 -5.21
CA ARG A 209 -17.86 -3.69 -5.09
C ARG A 209 -17.37 -3.89 -3.66
N ALA A 210 -18.07 -3.36 -2.66
CA ALA A 210 -17.74 -3.56 -1.26
C ALA A 210 -17.84 -5.04 -0.83
N THR A 211 -18.85 -5.77 -1.31
CA THR A 211 -19.05 -7.20 -1.01
C THR A 211 -17.93 -8.08 -1.56
N LEU A 212 -17.27 -7.68 -2.64
CA LEU A 212 -16.09 -8.39 -3.16
C LEU A 212 -14.78 -7.91 -2.53
N ALA A 213 -14.64 -6.59 -2.36
CA ALA A 213 -13.41 -5.96 -1.89
C ALA A 213 -13.13 -6.26 -0.41
N ILE A 214 -14.11 -6.16 0.47
CA ILE A 214 -13.91 -6.33 1.92
C ILE A 214 -13.44 -7.76 2.25
N PRO A 215 -14.08 -8.84 1.75
CA PRO A 215 -13.59 -10.19 1.99
C PRO A 215 -12.19 -10.42 1.43
N LEU A 216 -11.87 -9.92 0.22
CA LEU A 216 -10.53 -10.02 -0.34
C LEU A 216 -9.49 -9.29 0.53
N PHE A 217 -9.82 -8.08 1.00
CA PHE A 217 -8.96 -7.32 1.90
C PHE A 217 -8.69 -8.09 3.20
N LEU A 218 -9.73 -8.61 3.85
CA LEU A 218 -9.61 -9.35 5.10
C LEU A 218 -8.81 -10.65 4.91
N TYR A 219 -9.08 -11.38 3.84
CA TYR A 219 -8.37 -12.60 3.47
C TYR A 219 -6.87 -12.33 3.27
N ALA A 220 -6.53 -11.34 2.45
CA ALA A 220 -5.16 -10.97 2.18
C ALA A 220 -4.46 -10.41 3.43
N ALA A 221 -5.13 -9.57 4.22
CA ALA A 221 -4.58 -9.05 5.47
C ALA A 221 -4.27 -10.16 6.48
N ASN A 222 -5.14 -11.17 6.57
CA ASN A 222 -4.91 -12.34 7.43
C ASN A 222 -3.68 -13.14 7.00
N HIS A 223 -3.58 -13.50 5.71
CA HIS A 223 -2.41 -14.22 5.19
C HIS A 223 -1.11 -13.42 5.34
N GLN A 224 -1.18 -12.10 5.12
CA GLN A 224 -0.03 -11.24 5.36
C GLN A 224 0.42 -11.28 6.82
N HIS A 225 -0.53 -11.18 7.75
CA HIS A 225 -0.28 -11.26 9.19
C HIS A 225 0.37 -12.59 9.58
N THR A 226 -0.20 -13.71 9.12
CA THR A 226 0.34 -15.05 9.34
C THR A 226 1.78 -15.16 8.81
N CYS A 227 2.03 -14.65 7.61
CA CYS A 227 3.38 -14.67 7.02
C CYS A 227 4.38 -13.85 7.85
N HIS A 228 4.00 -12.68 8.38
CA HIS A 228 4.87 -11.90 9.25
C HIS A 228 5.16 -12.61 10.57
N HIS A 229 4.17 -13.30 11.15
CA HIS A 229 4.37 -14.09 12.37
C HIS A 229 5.33 -15.26 12.14
N ILE A 230 5.19 -15.97 11.00
CA ILE A 230 6.15 -17.02 10.59
C ILE A 230 7.56 -16.41 10.50
N LEU A 231 7.74 -15.32 9.76
CA LEU A 231 9.05 -14.69 9.59
C LEU A 231 9.65 -14.16 10.90
N GLY A 232 8.82 -13.64 11.80
CA GLY A 232 9.22 -13.20 13.14
C GLY A 232 9.74 -14.35 14.00
N SER A 233 9.02 -15.48 14.01
CA SER A 233 9.37 -16.68 14.80
C SER A 233 10.72 -17.30 14.39
N LEU A 234 11.12 -17.19 13.11
CA LEU A 234 12.41 -17.69 12.63
C LEU A 234 13.61 -16.96 13.26
N ARG A 235 13.39 -15.77 13.83
CA ARG A 235 14.43 -15.02 14.55
C ARG A 235 14.47 -15.33 16.04
N GLU A 236 13.42 -15.91 16.59
CA GLU A 236 13.39 -16.40 17.97
C GLU A 236 14.13 -17.72 18.11
N ASN A 237 13.96 -18.59 17.12
CA ASN A 237 14.36 -19.99 17.20
C ASN A 237 15.82 -20.29 16.83
N GLY A 238 16.68 -19.28 16.65
CA GLY A 238 18.11 -19.54 16.43
C GLY A 238 18.95 -18.35 15.95
N SER A 239 20.27 -18.56 15.99
CA SER A 239 21.28 -17.65 15.44
C SER A 239 21.50 -17.95 13.95
N GLY A 240 20.74 -17.30 13.08
CA GLY A 240 20.95 -17.45 11.64
C GLY A 240 19.77 -16.98 10.79
N TYR A 241 19.91 -17.14 9.48
CA TYR A 241 18.77 -17.10 8.57
C TYR A 241 18.20 -18.52 8.43
N GLN A 242 16.88 -18.63 8.35
CA GLN A 242 16.18 -19.91 8.17
C GLN A 242 15.26 -19.85 6.95
N ILE A 243 14.94 -21.02 6.38
CA ILE A 243 13.98 -21.15 5.29
C ILE A 243 12.56 -21.14 5.88
N PRO A 244 11.68 -20.18 5.53
CA PRO A 244 10.32 -20.12 6.05
C PRO A 244 9.50 -21.31 5.54
N ARG A 245 8.61 -21.83 6.39
CA ARG A 245 7.64 -22.91 6.12
C ARG A 245 6.25 -22.52 6.64
N GLY A 246 5.21 -23.14 6.09
CA GLY A 246 3.82 -22.92 6.47
C GLY A 246 3.11 -21.82 5.67
N ASP A 247 1.78 -21.87 5.68
CA ASP A 247 0.91 -21.01 4.86
C ASP A 247 1.34 -20.99 3.38
N TRP A 248 1.26 -19.85 2.71
CA TRP A 248 1.66 -19.70 1.31
C TRP A 248 3.16 -19.81 1.06
N PHE A 249 4.02 -19.90 2.08
CA PHE A 249 5.46 -20.13 1.85
C PHE A 249 5.73 -21.49 1.21
N GLU A 250 4.82 -22.45 1.29
CA GLU A 250 4.99 -23.76 0.66
C GLU A 250 4.97 -23.69 -0.88
N SER A 251 4.35 -22.65 -1.45
CA SER A 251 4.20 -22.49 -2.90
C SER A 251 4.81 -21.20 -3.45
N ILE A 252 5.03 -20.19 -2.61
CA ILE A 252 5.47 -18.85 -3.01
C ILE A 252 6.71 -18.44 -2.20
N VAL A 253 7.67 -17.78 -2.84
CA VAL A 253 8.92 -17.34 -2.19
C VAL A 253 8.67 -16.26 -1.14
N VAL A 254 7.87 -15.24 -1.50
CA VAL A 254 7.53 -14.09 -0.64
C VAL A 254 6.01 -13.83 -0.61
N PRO A 255 5.21 -14.75 -0.02
CA PRO A 255 3.75 -14.67 -0.01
C PRO A 255 3.17 -13.40 0.64
N HIS A 256 3.84 -12.81 1.63
CA HIS A 256 3.42 -11.54 2.22
C HIS A 256 3.41 -10.38 1.21
N TYR A 257 4.23 -10.45 0.16
CA TYR A 257 4.19 -9.47 -0.95
C TYR A 257 3.01 -9.71 -1.89
N LEU A 258 2.65 -10.97 -2.15
CA LEU A 258 1.40 -11.27 -2.86
C LEU A 258 0.20 -10.74 -2.07
N ALA A 259 0.20 -10.95 -0.76
CA ALA A 259 -0.86 -10.45 0.11
C ALA A 259 -0.97 -8.91 0.06
N ASP A 260 0.15 -8.18 0.04
CA ASP A 260 0.15 -6.73 -0.18
C ASP A 260 -0.49 -6.35 -1.52
N ILE A 261 -0.13 -7.03 -2.62
CA ILE A 261 -0.73 -6.78 -3.94
C ILE A 261 -2.25 -6.99 -3.89
N LEU A 262 -2.72 -8.06 -3.23
CA LEU A 262 -4.15 -8.36 -3.08
C LEU A 262 -4.88 -7.32 -2.21
N ILE A 263 -4.22 -6.74 -1.20
CA ILE A 263 -4.78 -5.64 -0.41
C ILE A 263 -5.01 -4.40 -1.28
N TYR A 264 -4.03 -4.01 -2.11
CA TYR A 264 -4.22 -2.87 -3.03
C TYR A 264 -5.19 -3.19 -4.17
N LEU A 265 -5.29 -4.44 -4.60
CA LEU A 265 -6.32 -4.88 -5.53
C LEU A 265 -7.72 -4.75 -4.91
N ALA A 266 -7.88 -5.08 -3.62
CA ALA A 266 -9.13 -4.89 -2.90
C ALA A 266 -9.54 -3.41 -2.83
N PHE A 267 -8.61 -2.48 -2.58
CA PHE A 267 -8.91 -1.04 -2.64
C PHE A 267 -9.33 -0.59 -4.04
N ASN A 268 -8.69 -1.10 -5.09
CA ASN A 268 -9.09 -0.81 -6.46
C ASN A 268 -10.48 -1.37 -6.80
N LEU A 269 -10.79 -2.59 -6.34
CA LEU A 269 -12.12 -3.19 -6.48
C LEU A 269 -13.20 -2.37 -5.75
N LEU A 270 -12.93 -1.94 -4.51
CA LEU A 270 -13.82 -1.08 -3.74
C LEU A 270 -14.15 0.20 -4.51
N CYS A 271 -13.11 0.81 -5.10
CA CYS A 271 -13.21 2.01 -5.92
C CYS A 271 -13.62 1.75 -7.38
N GLY A 272 -14.01 0.52 -7.75
CA GLY A 272 -14.41 0.16 -9.11
C GLY A 272 -13.37 0.46 -10.19
N PHE A 273 -12.08 0.47 -9.86
CA PHE A 273 -10.97 0.84 -10.74
C PHE A 273 -11.08 2.25 -11.34
N GLN A 274 -11.81 3.15 -10.70
CA GLN A 274 -11.92 4.56 -11.13
C GLN A 274 -10.92 5.47 -10.41
N ASN A 275 -10.43 5.04 -9.24
CA ASN A 275 -9.45 5.78 -8.46
C ASN A 275 -8.04 5.66 -9.06
N LYS A 276 -7.59 6.71 -9.73
CA LYS A 276 -6.31 6.75 -10.47
C LYS A 276 -5.11 6.63 -9.53
N VAL A 277 -5.17 7.25 -8.35
CA VAL A 277 -4.07 7.17 -7.37
C VAL A 277 -3.91 5.74 -6.86
N PHE A 278 -4.99 5.03 -6.52
CA PHE A 278 -4.93 3.62 -6.14
C PHE A 278 -4.51 2.70 -7.29
N LEU A 279 -4.90 2.99 -8.53
CA LEU A 279 -4.43 2.24 -9.70
C LEU A 279 -2.90 2.36 -9.84
N CYS A 280 -2.38 3.58 -9.77
CA CYS A 280 -0.93 3.82 -9.80
C CYS A 280 -0.24 3.15 -8.62
N GLY A 281 -0.87 3.18 -7.43
CA GLY A 281 -0.37 2.51 -6.23
C GLY A 281 -0.31 0.98 -6.37
N LEU A 282 -1.30 0.36 -7.00
CA LEU A 282 -1.31 -1.08 -7.28
C LEU A 282 -0.21 -1.46 -8.28
N VAL A 283 -0.06 -0.71 -9.37
CA VAL A 283 0.99 -0.93 -10.38
C VAL A 283 2.38 -0.78 -9.74
N TRP A 284 2.59 0.29 -8.97
CA TRP A 284 3.80 0.50 -8.20
C TRP A 284 4.10 -0.68 -7.27
N THR A 285 3.12 -1.10 -6.47
CA THR A 285 3.28 -2.19 -5.50
C THR A 285 3.63 -3.50 -6.19
N LEU A 286 2.92 -3.85 -7.27
CA LEU A 286 3.19 -5.04 -8.07
C LEU A 286 4.61 -5.04 -8.60
N ILE A 287 5.06 -3.95 -9.24
CA ILE A 287 6.38 -3.86 -9.86
C ILE A 287 7.48 -3.88 -8.81
N ASN A 288 7.40 -2.98 -7.81
CA ASN A 288 8.42 -2.85 -6.77
C ASN A 288 8.59 -4.16 -5.99
N LEU A 289 7.48 -4.79 -5.57
CA LEU A 289 7.56 -6.05 -4.83
C LEU A 289 8.01 -7.22 -5.71
N SER A 290 7.67 -7.25 -7.01
CA SER A 290 8.18 -8.28 -7.93
C SER A 290 9.69 -8.20 -8.13
N ILE A 291 10.26 -6.98 -8.16
CA ILE A 291 11.71 -6.77 -8.21
C ILE A 291 12.36 -7.35 -6.95
N THR A 292 11.90 -6.95 -5.76
CA THR A 292 12.43 -7.42 -4.48
C THR A 292 12.22 -8.93 -4.27
N ALA A 293 11.11 -9.49 -4.75
CA ALA A 293 10.84 -10.92 -4.70
C ALA A 293 11.89 -11.73 -5.48
N SER A 294 12.24 -11.24 -6.67
CA SER A 294 13.26 -11.85 -7.53
C SER A 294 14.63 -11.88 -6.85
N GLU A 295 15.02 -10.77 -6.21
CA GLU A 295 16.26 -10.67 -5.45
C GLU A 295 16.25 -11.57 -4.22
N THR A 296 15.09 -11.72 -3.58
CA THR A 296 14.91 -12.60 -2.42
C THR A 296 15.06 -14.07 -2.80
N GLU A 297 14.52 -14.49 -3.94
CA GLU A 297 14.72 -15.85 -4.46
C GLU A 297 16.20 -16.14 -4.74
N GLN A 298 16.90 -15.22 -5.42
CA GLN A 298 18.34 -15.36 -5.67
C GLN A 298 19.13 -15.41 -4.35
N TRP A 299 18.73 -14.63 -3.36
CA TRP A 299 19.34 -14.66 -2.04
C TRP A 299 19.13 -16.02 -1.34
N TYR A 300 17.93 -16.61 -1.41
CA TYR A 300 17.69 -17.95 -0.86
C TYR A 300 18.59 -19.01 -1.52
N GLN A 301 18.69 -18.99 -2.85
CA GLN A 301 19.54 -19.90 -3.60
C GLN A 301 21.03 -19.76 -3.24
N LYS A 302 21.52 -18.52 -3.12
CA LYS A 302 22.92 -18.25 -2.73
C LYS A 302 23.23 -18.60 -1.27
N THR A 303 22.27 -18.39 -0.38
CA THR A 303 22.48 -18.55 1.07
C THR A 303 22.37 -20.00 1.52
N PHE A 304 21.40 -20.75 0.99
CA PHE A 304 21.07 -22.10 1.44
C PHE A 304 21.42 -23.19 0.41
N GLY A 305 21.71 -22.83 -0.84
CA GLY A 305 22.18 -23.76 -1.88
C GLY A 305 21.30 -25.00 -2.02
N ASP A 306 21.89 -26.17 -1.79
CA ASP A 306 21.21 -27.45 -1.95
C ASP A 306 20.18 -27.75 -0.86
N GLU A 307 20.30 -27.16 0.34
CA GLU A 307 19.28 -27.28 1.39
C GLU A 307 17.96 -26.66 0.91
N TYR A 308 18.01 -25.52 0.24
CA TYR A 308 16.83 -24.87 -0.32
C TYR A 308 16.16 -25.71 -1.40
N LYS A 309 16.95 -26.30 -2.30
CA LYS A 309 16.44 -27.20 -3.35
C LYS A 309 15.82 -28.48 -2.77
N LYS A 310 16.42 -29.05 -1.71
CA LYS A 310 15.86 -30.21 -1.01
C LYS A 310 14.57 -29.87 -0.27
N THR A 311 14.49 -28.69 0.31
CA THR A 311 13.32 -28.21 1.05
C THR A 311 12.13 -27.99 0.10
N TYR A 312 12.39 -27.43 -1.09
CA TYR A 312 11.38 -27.14 -2.10
C TYR A 312 11.71 -27.81 -3.43
N PRO A 313 11.47 -29.14 -3.56
CA PRO A 313 11.84 -29.90 -4.76
C PRO A 313 11.01 -29.47 -5.98
N LYS A 314 9.74 -29.12 -5.75
CA LYS A 314 8.91 -28.42 -6.73
C LYS A 314 9.19 -26.93 -6.52
N LYS A 315 9.90 -26.29 -7.47
CA LYS A 315 10.21 -24.86 -7.42
C LYS A 315 8.96 -24.05 -7.05
N ARG A 316 9.16 -22.99 -6.26
CA ARG A 316 8.09 -22.06 -5.85
C ARG A 316 7.91 -20.96 -6.89
N TRP A 317 6.72 -20.40 -6.98
CA TRP A 317 6.50 -19.13 -7.69
C TRP A 317 7.17 -18.00 -6.92
N ILE A 318 7.75 -17.03 -7.61
CA ILE A 318 8.45 -15.92 -6.97
C ILE A 318 7.44 -15.04 -6.22
N ILE A 319 6.31 -14.72 -6.84
CA ILE A 319 5.27 -13.85 -6.25
C ILE A 319 3.84 -14.14 -6.76
N LEU A 320 3.62 -14.35 -8.06
CA LEU A 320 2.30 -14.59 -8.66
C LEU A 320 2.13 -16.08 -9.02
N PRO A 321 1.23 -16.81 -8.35
CA PRO A 321 0.94 -18.20 -8.68
C PRO A 321 0.60 -18.39 -10.15
N TRP A 322 1.16 -19.44 -10.76
CA TRP A 322 0.95 -19.83 -12.16
C TRP A 322 1.50 -18.86 -13.21
N VAL A 323 2.12 -17.75 -12.80
CA VAL A 323 2.66 -16.72 -13.70
C VAL A 323 4.14 -16.46 -13.45
N TYR A 324 4.51 -16.09 -12.21
CA TYR A 324 5.85 -15.62 -11.87
C TYR A 324 6.30 -15.99 -10.46
#